data_AF-A0AAN6T783-F1
#
_entry.id   AF-A0AAN6T783-F1
#
_cell.length_a   1.000
_cell.length_b   1.000
_cell.length_c   1.000
_cell.angle_alpha   90.00
_cell.angle_beta   90.00
_cell.angle_gamma   90.00
#
_symmetry.space_group_name_H-M   'P 1'
#
loop_
_entity.id
_entity.type
_entity.pdbx_description
1 polymer ?
#
loop_
_entity_poly.entity_id
_entity_poly.type
_entity_poly.pdbx_seq_one_letter_code
_entity_poly.pdbx_strand_id
1 'polypeptide(L)'
;MLAQMAVPLFIFAATVCRFVEDPVWSDPAGQLEKVLQYQRKTHDSELDKLDATYLPILNQLTAGRAEPQRGRLLAEFRDVVGPIVLLAQPLSVSSLARLLIISPKAIYGRLNSLHSVLRISPEIDAPVRLFHLSFRDFLFDPTKRAEEFWIDEIQHHRTLVDRCIQLMRQHLKRDICGLQVPGKPRSEIDQRTVDAALPPEVQYACQYWVHHWKESKGIVRDDGPVHSLLKSHLLYWLEAL
;
A
#
# COMPACT_ATOMS: atom_id res chain seq x y z
N MET A 1 -6.15 20.61 -25.36
CA MET A 1 -6.59 19.22 -25.10
C MET A 1 -6.21 18.77 -23.69
N LEU A 2 -4.93 18.49 -23.35
CA LEU A 2 -4.53 18.09 -21.98
C LEU A 2 -4.93 19.10 -20.88
N ALA A 3 -4.74 20.40 -21.13
CA ALA A 3 -5.14 21.45 -20.19
C ALA A 3 -6.66 21.54 -19.95
N GLN A 4 -7.48 21.15 -20.93
CA GLN A 4 -8.94 21.07 -20.77
C GLN A 4 -9.35 19.81 -20.01
N MET A 5 -8.58 18.72 -20.14
CA MET A 5 -8.80 17.47 -19.40
C MET A 5 -8.46 17.60 -17.91
N ALA A 6 -7.57 18.53 -17.55
CA ALA A 6 -7.20 18.82 -16.17
C ALA A 6 -8.29 19.56 -15.37
N VAL A 7 -9.43 19.92 -16.00
CA VAL A 7 -10.51 20.65 -15.35
C VAL A 7 -11.65 19.67 -14.97
N PRO A 8 -12.02 19.55 -13.68
CA PRO A 8 -11.49 20.26 -12.50
C PRO A 8 -10.31 19.56 -11.79
N LEU A 9 -9.87 18.40 -12.29
CA LEU A 9 -8.93 17.54 -11.58
C LEU A 9 -7.48 17.83 -11.97
N PHE A 10 -6.82 18.72 -11.22
CA PHE A 10 -5.37 19.00 -11.37
C PHE A 10 -4.50 17.73 -11.32
N ILE A 11 -4.97 16.69 -10.61
CA ILE A 11 -4.33 15.38 -10.55
C ILE A 11 -4.17 14.73 -11.92
N PHE A 12 -5.08 14.98 -12.87
CA PHE A 12 -5.07 14.38 -14.19
C PHE A 12 -3.81 14.79 -14.95
N ALA A 13 -3.57 16.10 -15.08
CA ALA A 13 -2.40 16.61 -15.80
C ALA A 13 -1.09 16.13 -15.16
N ALA A 14 -0.98 16.22 -13.83
CA ALA A 14 0.23 15.80 -13.14
C ALA A 14 0.50 14.29 -13.30
N THR A 15 -0.53 13.44 -13.21
CA THR A 15 -0.39 11.99 -13.39
C THR A 15 -0.06 11.64 -14.84
N VAL A 16 -0.68 12.28 -15.83
CA VAL A 16 -0.38 12.05 -17.25
C VAL A 16 1.04 12.50 -17.60
N CYS A 17 1.50 13.66 -17.13
CA CYS A 17 2.88 14.09 -17.33
C CYS A 17 3.87 13.05 -16.79
N ARG A 18 3.69 12.58 -15.55
CA ARG A 18 4.55 11.52 -14.97
C ARG A 18 4.48 10.21 -15.75
N PHE A 19 3.32 9.86 -16.29
CA PHE A 19 3.13 8.64 -17.07
C PHE A 19 3.82 8.71 -18.44
N VAL A 20 3.75 9.86 -19.11
CA VAL A 20 4.39 10.12 -20.40
C VAL A 20 5.91 10.24 -20.25
N GLU A 21 6.38 10.82 -19.14
CA GLU A 21 7.80 10.99 -18.82
C GLU A 21 8.43 9.74 -18.17
N ASP A 22 7.67 8.65 -18.00
CA ASP A 22 8.15 7.46 -17.30
C ASP A 22 9.33 6.79 -18.04
N PRO A 23 10.55 6.83 -17.47
CA PRO A 23 11.74 6.31 -18.13
C PRO A 23 11.69 4.79 -18.31
N VAL A 24 10.89 4.06 -17.54
CA VAL A 24 10.73 2.60 -17.66
C VAL A 24 10.16 2.22 -19.02
N TRP A 25 9.32 3.08 -19.60
CA TRP A 25 8.68 2.83 -20.89
C TRP A 25 9.43 3.46 -22.05
N SER A 26 10.12 4.60 -21.83
CA SER A 26 10.93 5.29 -22.85
C SER A 26 10.18 5.54 -24.17
N ASP A 27 8.86 5.75 -24.12
CA ASP A 27 7.99 6.00 -25.28
C ASP A 27 6.91 7.07 -24.97
N PRO A 28 7.30 8.36 -24.90
CA PRO A 28 6.36 9.43 -24.57
C PRO A 28 5.18 9.52 -25.55
N ALA A 29 5.44 9.31 -26.85
CA ALA A 29 4.43 9.41 -27.89
C ALA A 29 3.39 8.29 -27.78
N GLY A 30 3.81 7.03 -27.61
CA GLY A 30 2.89 5.93 -27.41
C GLY A 30 2.16 5.98 -26.07
N GLN A 31 2.79 6.50 -25.01
CA GLN A 31 2.10 6.73 -23.73
C GLN A 31 1.01 7.80 -23.85
N LEU A 32 1.28 8.90 -24.54
CA LEU A 32 0.26 9.92 -24.80
C LEU A 32 -0.89 9.33 -25.64
N GLU A 33 -0.59 8.57 -26.69
CA GLU A 33 -1.62 7.96 -27.54
C GLU A 33 -2.55 7.03 -26.75
N LYS A 34 -2.03 6.24 -25.80
CA LYS A 34 -2.87 5.41 -24.90
C LYS A 34 -3.84 6.24 -24.08
N VAL A 35 -3.38 7.36 -23.51
CA VAL A 35 -4.23 8.28 -22.74
C VAL A 35 -5.33 8.86 -23.62
N LEU A 36 -4.99 9.28 -24.85
CA LEU A 36 -5.95 9.83 -25.81
C LEU A 36 -6.98 8.80 -26.27
N GLN A 37 -6.56 7.55 -26.49
CA GLN A 37 -7.47 6.46 -26.86
C GLN A 37 -8.48 6.15 -25.74
N TYR A 38 -8.03 6.13 -24.49
CA TYR A 38 -8.94 5.98 -23.35
C TYR A 38 -9.94 7.14 -23.26
N GLN A 39 -9.48 8.37 -23.44
CA GLN A 39 -10.36 9.54 -23.42
C GLN A 39 -11.45 9.45 -24.51
N ARG A 40 -11.11 9.04 -25.73
CA ARG A 40 -12.09 8.89 -26.81
C ARG A 40 -13.16 7.85 -26.48
N LYS A 41 -12.81 6.79 -25.75
CA LYS A 41 -13.75 5.76 -25.31
C LYS A 41 -14.64 6.22 -24.15
N THR A 42 -14.14 7.08 -23.27
CA THR A 42 -14.91 7.57 -22.12
C THR A 42 -15.84 8.73 -22.44
N HIS A 43 -15.71 9.37 -23.61
CA HIS A 43 -16.59 10.49 -24.03
C HIS A 43 -18.09 10.13 -24.13
N ASP A 44 -18.46 8.84 -24.19
CA ASP A 44 -19.85 8.37 -24.24
C ASP A 44 -20.52 8.21 -22.85
N SER A 45 -19.77 8.39 -21.75
CA SER A 45 -20.36 8.43 -20.40
C SER A 45 -19.67 9.52 -19.57
N GLU A 46 -20.44 10.44 -18.97
CA GLU A 46 -19.92 11.47 -18.06
C GLU A 46 -19.16 10.91 -16.83
N LEU A 47 -19.17 9.59 -16.66
CA LEU A 47 -19.05 8.96 -15.36
C LEU A 47 -17.66 8.52 -14.91
N ASP A 48 -16.55 8.76 -15.62
CA ASP A 48 -15.27 8.66 -14.88
C ASP A 48 -14.03 9.33 -15.50
N LYS A 49 -13.78 10.56 -15.07
CA LYS A 49 -12.48 11.23 -15.30
C LYS A 49 -11.33 10.49 -14.58
N LEU A 50 -11.64 9.77 -13.49
CA LEU A 50 -10.64 8.94 -12.80
C LEU A 50 -10.29 7.70 -13.63
N ASP A 51 -11.22 7.14 -14.42
CA ASP A 51 -10.90 6.08 -15.38
C ASP A 51 -9.91 6.57 -16.41
N ALA A 52 -10.17 7.73 -17.01
CA ALA A 52 -9.24 8.35 -17.95
C ALA A 52 -7.87 8.66 -17.31
N THR A 53 -7.81 8.82 -15.99
CA THR A 53 -6.56 9.06 -15.25
C THR A 53 -5.80 7.76 -14.98
N TYR A 54 -6.47 6.71 -14.49
CA TYR A 54 -5.81 5.53 -13.91
C TYR A 54 -5.86 4.28 -14.78
N LEU A 55 -6.92 4.07 -15.56
CA LEU A 55 -7.03 2.88 -16.42
C LEU A 55 -5.93 2.77 -17.47
N PRO A 56 -5.42 3.85 -18.11
CA PRO A 56 -4.29 3.74 -19.03
C PRO A 56 -3.03 3.17 -18.36
N ILE A 57 -2.79 3.54 -17.09
CA ILE A 57 -1.64 3.11 -16.30
C ILE A 57 -1.82 1.65 -15.88
N LEU A 58 -2.99 1.30 -15.34
CA LEU A 58 -3.28 -0.03 -14.82
C LEU A 58 -3.35 -1.08 -15.93
N ASN A 59 -4.08 -0.81 -17.02
CA ASN A 59 -4.26 -1.78 -18.10
C ASN A 59 -2.95 -2.10 -18.84
N GLN A 60 -1.98 -1.19 -18.79
CA GLN A 60 -0.65 -1.45 -19.34
C GLN A 60 0.11 -2.54 -18.56
N LEU A 61 -0.19 -2.74 -17.27
CA LEU A 61 0.45 -3.76 -16.43
C LEU A 61 0.17 -5.19 -16.92
N THR A 62 -0.97 -5.38 -17.58
CA THR A 62 -1.45 -6.69 -18.05
C THR A 62 -1.61 -6.77 -19.56
N ALA A 63 -1.27 -5.70 -20.29
CA ALA A 63 -1.39 -5.63 -21.74
C ALA A 63 -0.55 -6.72 -22.45
N GLY A 64 -1.17 -7.41 -23.41
CA GLY A 64 -0.52 -8.45 -24.20
C GLY A 64 -0.17 -9.74 -23.43
N ARG A 65 -0.75 -9.95 -22.23
CA ARG A 65 -0.54 -11.15 -21.41
C ARG A 65 -1.69 -12.13 -21.59
N ALA A 66 -1.37 -13.42 -21.70
CA ALA A 66 -2.36 -14.49 -21.73
C ALA A 66 -2.99 -14.73 -20.35
N GLU A 67 -4.19 -15.31 -20.29
CA GLU A 67 -5.00 -15.47 -19.07
C GLU A 67 -4.26 -16.02 -17.84
N PRO A 68 -3.44 -17.10 -17.91
CA PRO A 68 -2.73 -17.59 -16.72
C PRO A 68 -1.71 -16.59 -16.16
N GLN A 69 -1.10 -15.79 -17.04
CA GLN A 69 -0.11 -14.77 -16.67
C GLN A 69 -0.82 -13.50 -16.19
N ARG A 70 -1.91 -13.11 -16.85
CA ARG A 70 -2.75 -11.97 -16.49
C ARG A 70 -3.31 -12.13 -15.07
N GLY A 71 -3.92 -13.27 -14.76
CA GLY A 71 -4.45 -13.55 -13.42
C GLY A 71 -3.38 -13.49 -12.33
N ARG A 72 -2.18 -14.00 -12.60
CA ARG A 72 -1.05 -13.92 -11.66
C ARG A 72 -0.61 -12.48 -11.41
N LEU A 73 -0.46 -11.66 -12.46
CA LEU A 73 -0.07 -10.26 -12.33
C LEU A 73 -1.09 -9.45 -11.52
N LEU A 74 -2.39 -9.72 -11.72
CA LEU A 74 -3.47 -9.09 -10.96
C LEU A 74 -3.46 -9.52 -9.50
N ALA A 75 -3.17 -10.79 -9.20
CA ALA A 75 -3.01 -11.25 -7.81
C ALA A 75 -1.81 -10.58 -7.14
N GLU A 76 -0.64 -10.60 -7.79
CA GLU A 76 0.58 -9.94 -7.28
C GLU A 76 0.37 -8.42 -7.08
N PHE A 77 -0.38 -7.77 -7.99
CA PHE A 77 -0.74 -6.36 -7.85
C PHE A 77 -1.55 -6.14 -6.57
N ARG A 78 -2.61 -6.93 -6.32
CA ARG A 78 -3.45 -6.79 -5.12
C ARG A 78 -2.64 -7.04 -3.85
N ASP A 79 -1.82 -8.10 -3.83
CA ASP A 79 -1.00 -8.48 -2.68
C ASP A 79 0.05 -7.43 -2.29
N VAL A 80 0.51 -6.62 -3.25
CA VAL A 80 1.53 -5.57 -3.01
C VAL A 80 0.89 -4.19 -2.88
N VAL A 81 0.10 -3.76 -3.86
CA VAL A 81 -0.44 -2.40 -3.95
C VAL A 81 -1.60 -2.20 -2.99
N GLY A 82 -2.45 -3.22 -2.80
CA GLY A 82 -3.59 -3.17 -1.87
C GLY A 82 -3.18 -2.78 -0.46
N PRO A 83 -2.21 -3.46 0.18
CA PRO A 83 -1.72 -3.06 1.49
C PRO A 83 -1.08 -1.67 1.49
N ILE A 84 -0.28 -1.31 0.47
CA ILE A 84 0.43 -0.02 0.39
C ILE A 84 -0.55 1.15 0.42
N VAL A 85 -1.66 1.06 -0.32
CA VAL A 85 -2.64 2.16 -0.38
C VAL A 85 -3.49 2.28 0.89
N LEU A 86 -3.47 1.26 1.76
CA LEU A 86 -4.19 1.23 3.05
C LEU A 86 -3.32 1.54 4.26
N LEU A 87 -2.02 1.74 4.09
CA LEU A 87 -1.15 2.01 5.24
C LEU A 87 -1.53 3.35 5.88
N ALA A 88 -1.74 3.34 7.20
CA ALA A 88 -1.89 4.58 7.98
C ALA A 88 -0.65 5.49 7.91
N GLN A 89 0.53 4.88 7.81
CA GLN A 89 1.81 5.57 7.62
C GLN A 89 2.63 4.84 6.53
N PRO A 90 3.19 5.57 5.55
CA PRO A 90 4.02 4.98 4.50
C PRO A 90 5.21 4.17 5.05
N LEU A 91 5.37 2.96 4.52
CA LEU A 91 6.51 2.09 4.79
C LEU A 91 7.47 2.05 3.61
N SER A 92 8.73 1.73 3.91
CA SER A 92 9.76 1.46 2.91
C SER A 92 9.54 0.10 2.24
N VAL A 93 10.23 -0.16 1.13
CA VAL A 93 10.19 -1.49 0.49
C VAL A 93 10.77 -2.57 1.42
N SER A 94 11.80 -2.26 2.21
CA SER A 94 12.35 -3.19 3.20
C SER A 94 11.34 -3.57 4.28
N SER A 95 10.61 -2.60 4.84
CA SER A 95 9.58 -2.84 5.85
C SER A 95 8.35 -3.52 5.26
N LEU A 96 7.93 -3.14 4.05
CA LEU A 96 6.85 -3.82 3.33
C LEU A 96 7.17 -5.29 3.07
N ALA A 97 8.42 -5.61 2.71
CA ALA A 97 8.85 -6.99 2.49
C ALA A 97 8.67 -7.86 3.72
N ARG A 98 9.01 -7.31 4.90
CA ARG A 98 8.88 -8.01 6.19
C ARG A 98 7.42 -8.08 6.66
N LEU A 99 6.64 -7.01 6.48
CA LEU A 99 5.21 -6.98 6.83
C LEU A 99 4.38 -7.93 5.96
N LEU A 100 4.60 -7.91 4.64
CA LEU A 100 3.79 -8.67 3.69
C LEU A 100 4.30 -10.09 3.46
N ILE A 101 5.54 -10.39 3.90
CA ILE A 101 6.26 -11.64 3.63
C ILE A 101 6.45 -11.83 2.12
N ILE A 102 6.89 -10.77 1.45
CA ILE A 102 7.14 -10.73 0.00
C ILE A 102 8.57 -10.25 -0.20
N SER A 103 9.34 -10.88 -1.10
CA SER A 103 10.72 -10.45 -1.35
C SER A 103 10.78 -8.99 -1.81
N PRO A 104 11.79 -8.20 -1.40
CA PRO A 104 11.94 -6.82 -1.86
C PRO A 104 11.96 -6.69 -3.39
N LYS A 105 12.57 -7.66 -4.08
CA LYS A 105 12.62 -7.74 -5.55
C LYS A 105 11.22 -7.86 -6.17
N ALA A 106 10.35 -8.68 -5.58
CA ALA A 106 8.98 -8.84 -6.06
C ALA A 106 8.16 -7.57 -5.85
N ILE A 107 8.30 -6.92 -4.67
CA ILE A 107 7.67 -5.62 -4.39
C ILE A 107 8.15 -4.58 -5.40
N TYR A 108 9.46 -4.36 -5.53
CA TYR A 108 10.02 -3.41 -6.50
C TYR A 108 9.55 -3.72 -7.92
N GLY A 109 9.56 -4.98 -8.33
CA GLY A 109 9.09 -5.39 -9.65
C GLY A 109 7.64 -5.01 -9.92
N ARG A 110 6.77 -5.07 -8.89
CA ARG A 110 5.36 -4.63 -8.96
C ARG A 110 5.20 -3.12 -8.94
N LEU A 111 5.98 -2.41 -8.15
CA LEU A 111 5.89 -0.96 -8.04
C LEU A 111 6.52 -0.23 -9.22
N ASN A 112 7.52 -0.81 -9.90
CA ASN A 112 8.31 -0.12 -10.93
C ASN A 112 7.51 0.39 -12.13
N SER A 113 6.30 -0.13 -12.38
CA SER A 113 5.44 0.36 -13.47
C SER A 113 4.35 1.35 -12.99
N LEU A 114 4.45 1.82 -11.75
CA LEU A 114 3.47 2.67 -11.08
C LEU A 114 4.06 4.03 -10.66
N HIS A 115 5.20 4.46 -11.23
CA HIS A 115 5.85 5.74 -10.93
C HIS A 115 4.98 6.98 -11.23
N SER A 116 3.91 6.82 -12.01
CA SER A 116 2.95 7.89 -12.28
C SER A 116 1.97 8.15 -11.12
N VAL A 117 1.80 7.17 -10.23
CA VAL A 117 0.83 7.20 -9.11
C VAL A 117 1.48 6.99 -7.74
N LEU A 118 2.68 6.38 -7.71
CA LEU A 118 3.49 6.17 -6.53
C LEU A 118 4.85 6.87 -6.66
N ARG A 119 5.25 7.55 -5.60
CA ARG A 119 6.63 8.00 -5.40
C ARG A 119 7.44 6.82 -4.85
N ILE A 120 8.33 6.30 -5.67
CA ILE A 120 9.19 5.15 -5.34
C ILE A 120 10.65 5.63 -5.39
N SER A 121 11.36 5.44 -4.29
CA SER A 121 12.78 5.76 -4.20
C SER A 121 13.65 4.60 -4.68
N PRO A 122 14.83 4.86 -5.29
CA PRO A 122 15.84 3.82 -5.48
C PRO A 122 16.40 3.29 -4.16
N GLU A 123 16.31 4.07 -3.07
CA GLU A 123 16.70 3.65 -1.73
C GLU A 123 15.62 2.73 -1.12
N ILE A 124 15.99 1.50 -0.77
CA ILE A 124 15.07 0.47 -0.27
C ILE A 124 14.41 0.81 1.07
N ASP A 125 15.07 1.66 1.86
CA ASP A 125 14.62 2.10 3.18
C ASP A 125 13.84 3.43 3.15
N ALA A 126 13.70 4.06 1.97
CA ALA A 126 12.85 5.22 1.81
C ALA A 126 11.37 4.81 1.59
N PRO A 127 10.41 5.55 2.17
CA PRO A 127 9.00 5.18 2.13
C PRO A 127 8.37 5.28 0.73
N VAL A 128 7.54 4.31 0.38
CA VAL A 128 6.69 4.34 -0.82
C VAL A 128 5.46 5.18 -0.52
N ARG A 129 5.20 6.22 -1.33
CA ARG A 129 4.09 7.16 -1.08
C ARG A 129 3.16 7.28 -2.28
N LEU A 130 1.87 7.45 -2.01
CA LEU A 130 0.91 7.88 -3.04
C LEU A 130 1.15 9.34 -3.43
N PHE A 131 1.01 9.67 -4.71
CA PHE A 131 0.96 11.08 -5.11
C PHE A 131 -0.36 11.74 -4.73
N HIS A 132 -1.45 10.98 -4.74
CA HIS A 132 -2.77 11.50 -4.40
C HIS A 132 -3.70 10.39 -3.88
N LEU A 133 -4.58 10.72 -2.93
CA LEU A 133 -5.52 9.77 -2.32
C LEU A 133 -6.57 9.25 -3.31
N SER A 134 -6.91 10.00 -4.36
CA SER A 134 -7.84 9.51 -5.38
C SER A 134 -7.41 8.22 -6.07
N PHE A 135 -6.13 7.85 -6.07
CA PHE A 135 -5.69 6.55 -6.57
C PHE A 135 -6.12 5.42 -5.62
N ARG A 136 -6.02 5.66 -4.31
CA ARG A 136 -6.57 4.77 -3.29
C ARG A 136 -8.09 4.66 -3.48
N ASP A 137 -8.78 5.79 -3.54
CA ASP A 137 -10.25 5.84 -3.63
C ASP A 137 -10.75 5.11 -4.89
N PHE A 138 -10.04 5.29 -6.02
CA PHE A 138 -10.33 4.61 -7.27
C PHE A 138 -10.25 3.07 -7.17
N LEU A 139 -9.21 2.54 -6.50
CA LEU A 139 -9.00 1.10 -6.38
C LEU A 139 -10.03 0.41 -5.49
N PHE A 140 -10.68 1.15 -4.59
CA PHE A 140 -11.68 0.63 -3.64
C PHE A 140 -13.12 0.94 -4.03
N ASP A 141 -13.34 1.73 -5.09
CA ASP A 141 -14.68 2.13 -5.51
C ASP A 141 -15.59 0.91 -5.73
N PRO A 142 -16.65 0.72 -4.91
CA PRO A 142 -17.53 -0.43 -5.02
C PRO A 142 -18.25 -0.52 -6.37
N THR A 143 -18.44 0.61 -7.06
CA THR A 143 -19.05 0.64 -8.40
C THR A 143 -18.14 0.00 -9.46
N LYS A 144 -16.83 -0.05 -9.17
CA LYS A 144 -15.78 -0.63 -10.03
C LYS A 144 -15.45 -2.08 -9.69
N ARG A 145 -16.27 -2.78 -8.91
CA ARG A 145 -15.99 -4.17 -8.50
C ARG A 145 -15.81 -5.16 -9.66
N ALA A 146 -16.36 -4.85 -10.84
CA ALA A 146 -16.16 -5.62 -12.06
C ALA A 146 -14.81 -5.36 -12.75
N GLU A 147 -14.12 -4.28 -12.38
CA GLU A 147 -12.80 -3.92 -12.93
C GLU A 147 -11.70 -4.84 -12.40
N GLU A 148 -10.73 -5.14 -13.27
CA GLU A 148 -9.69 -6.11 -12.98
C GLU A 148 -8.76 -5.71 -11.83
N PHE A 149 -8.59 -4.42 -11.59
CA PHE A 149 -7.69 -3.88 -10.57
C PHE A 149 -8.40 -3.50 -9.28
N TRP A 150 -9.72 -3.71 -9.18
CA TRP A 150 -10.46 -3.46 -7.96
C TRP A 150 -9.92 -4.32 -6.81
N ILE A 151 -9.88 -3.69 -5.63
CA ILE A 151 -9.34 -4.24 -4.39
C ILE A 151 -10.46 -4.26 -3.34
N ASP A 152 -10.59 -5.37 -2.62
CA ASP A 152 -11.49 -5.43 -1.47
C ASP A 152 -10.80 -4.79 -0.24
N GLU A 153 -11.20 -3.56 0.09
CA GLU A 153 -10.63 -2.78 1.21
C GLU A 153 -10.70 -3.55 2.54
N ILE A 154 -11.88 -4.13 2.84
CA ILE A 154 -12.12 -4.85 4.09
C ILE A 154 -11.19 -6.06 4.17
N GLN A 155 -11.08 -6.82 3.09
CA GLN A 155 -10.22 -8.01 3.06
C GLN A 155 -8.74 -7.65 3.26
N HIS A 156 -8.25 -6.56 2.66
CA HIS A 156 -6.85 -6.17 2.81
C HIS A 156 -6.56 -5.60 4.20
N HIS A 157 -7.50 -4.90 4.83
CA HIS A 157 -7.40 -4.54 6.24
C HIS A 157 -7.31 -5.79 7.14
N ARG A 158 -8.08 -6.85 6.87
CA ARG A 158 -7.94 -8.13 7.61
C ARG A 158 -6.56 -8.73 7.45
N THR A 159 -6.05 -8.80 6.22
CA THR A 159 -4.69 -9.29 5.95
C THR A 159 -3.65 -8.48 6.73
N LEU A 160 -3.77 -7.15 6.75
CA LEU A 160 -2.85 -6.28 7.50
C LEU A 160 -2.92 -6.52 9.00
N VAL A 161 -4.11 -6.77 9.57
CA VAL A 161 -4.24 -7.18 10.99
C VAL A 161 -3.46 -8.46 11.24
N ASP A 162 -3.68 -9.51 10.44
CA ASP A 162 -3.03 -10.80 10.64
C ASP A 162 -1.50 -10.68 10.55
N ARG A 163 -1.00 -9.89 9.59
CA ARG A 163 0.44 -9.59 9.44
C ARG A 163 1.00 -8.81 10.63
N CYS A 164 0.30 -7.79 11.10
CA CYS A 164 0.73 -7.01 12.27
C CYS A 164 0.77 -7.89 13.53
N ILE A 165 -0.28 -8.67 13.78
CA ILE A 165 -0.34 -9.59 14.93
C ILE A 165 0.80 -10.62 14.85
N GLN A 166 1.08 -11.15 13.66
CA GLN A 166 2.17 -12.09 13.45
C GLN A 166 3.53 -11.46 13.79
N LEU A 167 3.82 -10.26 13.28
CA LEU A 167 5.05 -9.53 13.60
C LEU A 167 5.17 -9.26 15.10
N MET A 168 4.11 -8.79 15.73
CA MET A 168 4.09 -8.50 17.16
C MET A 168 4.40 -9.75 17.99
N ARG A 169 3.79 -10.90 17.68
CA ARG A 169 4.07 -12.17 18.39
C ARG A 169 5.51 -12.65 18.23
N GLN A 170 6.14 -12.34 17.11
CA GLN A 170 7.51 -12.77 16.82
C GLN A 170 8.57 -11.89 17.49
N HIS A 171 8.27 -10.60 17.70
CA HIS A 171 9.26 -9.61 18.14
C HIS A 171 9.03 -9.11 19.56
N LEU A 172 7.77 -9.04 20.01
CA LEU A 172 7.45 -8.51 21.33
C LEU A 172 7.82 -9.51 22.42
N LYS A 173 8.56 -9.00 23.40
CA LYS A 173 9.02 -9.74 24.58
C LYS A 173 9.15 -8.76 25.73
N ARG A 174 9.24 -9.30 26.95
CA ARG A 174 9.53 -8.50 28.14
C ARG A 174 10.87 -7.79 27.99
N ASP A 175 10.93 -6.54 28.42
CA ASP A 175 12.16 -5.72 28.38
C ASP A 175 12.71 -5.63 26.95
N ILE A 176 11.85 -5.19 26.03
CA ILE A 176 12.12 -5.25 24.58
C ILE A 176 13.35 -4.44 24.20
N CYS A 177 13.54 -3.30 24.85
CA CYS A 177 14.68 -2.40 24.70
C CYS A 177 15.86 -2.75 25.62
N GLY A 178 15.76 -3.81 26.43
CA GLY A 178 16.84 -4.26 27.33
C GLY A 178 17.27 -3.22 28.36
N LEU A 179 16.32 -2.44 28.88
CA LEU A 179 16.59 -1.31 29.78
C LEU A 179 16.92 -1.78 31.20
N GLN A 180 16.53 -3.00 31.57
CA GLN A 180 16.72 -3.60 32.90
C GLN A 180 16.13 -2.80 34.08
N VAL A 181 15.44 -1.69 33.81
CA VAL A 181 14.81 -0.80 34.78
C VAL A 181 13.33 -0.68 34.43
N PRO A 182 12.43 -1.34 35.19
CA PRO A 182 11.00 -1.21 34.99
C PRO A 182 10.54 0.24 35.16
N GLY A 183 9.64 0.70 34.29
CA GLY A 183 9.00 2.02 34.42
C GLY A 183 9.85 3.21 33.97
N LYS A 184 10.98 2.98 33.28
CA LYS A 184 11.73 4.08 32.65
C LYS A 184 10.83 4.82 31.64
N PRO A 185 10.64 6.14 31.76
CA PRO A 185 9.71 6.86 30.90
C PRO A 185 10.24 6.93 29.45
N ARG A 186 9.32 6.90 28.49
CA ARG A 186 9.64 6.93 27.04
C ARG A 186 10.52 8.11 26.63
N SER A 187 10.36 9.26 27.27
CA SER A 187 11.14 10.48 27.03
C SER A 187 12.63 10.35 27.38
N GLU A 188 12.99 9.37 28.21
CA GLU A 188 14.38 9.10 28.63
C GLU A 188 15.03 7.97 27.82
N ILE A 189 14.34 7.44 26.81
CA ILE A 189 14.84 6.38 25.92
C ILE A 189 15.16 7.01 24.56
N ASP A 190 16.41 6.87 24.14
CA ASP A 190 16.87 7.36 22.85
C ASP A 190 16.21 6.59 21.69
N GLN A 191 15.89 7.28 20.60
CA GLN A 191 15.24 6.67 19.45
C GLN A 191 16.07 5.55 18.83
N ARG A 192 17.41 5.62 18.87
CA ARG A 192 18.28 4.56 18.34
C ARG A 192 18.15 3.27 19.14
N THR A 193 17.92 3.35 20.45
CA THR A 193 17.65 2.17 21.29
C THR A 193 16.35 1.51 20.87
N VAL A 194 15.32 2.32 20.62
CA VAL A 194 14.02 1.82 20.12
C VAL A 194 14.20 1.20 18.73
N ASP A 195 14.82 1.89 17.78
CA ASP A 195 14.99 1.41 16.41
C ASP A 195 15.84 0.12 16.32
N ALA A 196 16.78 -0.06 17.25
CA ALA A 196 17.58 -1.28 17.35
C ALA A 196 16.78 -2.48 17.88
N ALA A 197 15.82 -2.24 18.78
CA ALA A 197 14.98 -3.28 19.38
C ALA A 197 13.70 -3.57 18.57
N LEU A 198 13.16 -2.53 17.93
CA LEU A 198 11.89 -2.51 17.23
C LEU A 198 12.13 -2.00 15.80
N PRO A 199 12.31 -2.91 14.82
CA PRO A 199 12.37 -2.54 13.42
C PRO A 199 11.12 -1.76 12.95
N PRO A 200 11.20 -0.92 11.90
CA PRO A 200 10.13 -0.01 11.53
C PRO A 200 8.77 -0.69 11.23
N GLU A 201 8.76 -1.88 10.64
CA GLU A 201 7.53 -2.65 10.43
C GLU A 201 6.90 -3.19 11.73
N VAL A 202 7.71 -3.43 12.77
CA VAL A 202 7.21 -3.85 14.09
C VAL A 202 6.65 -2.64 14.83
N GLN A 203 7.33 -1.48 14.76
CA GLN A 203 6.79 -0.21 15.27
C GLN A 203 5.44 0.10 14.62
N TYR A 204 5.36 -0.03 13.29
CA TYR A 204 4.12 0.11 12.54
C TYR A 204 3.04 -0.85 13.03
N ALA A 205 3.36 -2.13 13.16
CA ALA A 205 2.43 -3.13 13.64
C ALA A 205 1.89 -2.77 15.04
N CYS A 206 2.76 -2.38 15.97
CA CYS A 206 2.36 -1.98 17.31
C CYS A 206 1.42 -0.77 17.32
N GLN A 207 1.66 0.21 16.44
CA GLN A 207 0.86 1.44 16.37
C GLN A 207 -0.47 1.27 15.63
N TYR A 208 -0.51 0.48 14.56
CA TYR A 208 -1.62 0.52 13.59
C TYR A 208 -2.42 -0.78 13.45
N TRP A 209 -2.07 -1.88 14.13
CA TRP A 209 -2.88 -3.11 14.03
C TRP A 209 -4.34 -2.91 14.44
N VAL A 210 -4.60 -2.10 15.48
CA VAL A 210 -5.96 -1.76 15.94
C VAL A 210 -6.72 -0.94 14.90
N HIS A 211 -6.03 -0.03 14.22
CA HIS A 211 -6.61 0.75 13.12
C HIS A 211 -7.09 -0.19 12.00
N HIS A 212 -6.22 -1.10 11.52
CA HIS A 212 -6.64 -2.05 10.50
C HIS A 212 -7.75 -2.98 10.99
N TRP A 213 -7.75 -3.37 12.26
CA TRP A 213 -8.81 -4.21 12.82
C TRP A 213 -10.17 -3.52 12.81
N LYS A 214 -10.21 -2.24 13.18
CA LYS A 214 -11.43 -1.43 13.12
C LYS A 214 -11.95 -1.30 11.68
N GLU A 215 -11.08 -0.95 10.74
CA GLU A 215 -11.46 -0.77 9.32
C GLU A 215 -11.85 -2.09 8.64
N SER A 216 -11.30 -3.22 9.12
CA SER A 216 -11.68 -4.56 8.67
C SER A 216 -13.10 -5.00 9.08
N LYS A 217 -13.81 -4.15 9.82
CA LYS A 217 -15.09 -4.46 10.48
C LYS A 217 -14.98 -5.74 11.31
N GLY A 218 -13.83 -5.89 11.98
CA GLY A 218 -13.51 -7.06 12.77
C GLY A 218 -14.39 -7.15 14.01
N ILE A 219 -14.69 -8.38 14.43
CA ILE A 219 -15.34 -8.67 15.71
C ILE A 219 -14.34 -9.49 16.52
N VAL A 220 -14.14 -9.11 17.78
CA VAL A 220 -13.31 -9.91 18.68
C VAL A 220 -14.04 -11.22 18.93
N ARG A 221 -13.37 -12.32 18.64
CA ARG A 221 -13.87 -13.67 18.91
C ARG A 221 -12.99 -14.29 19.98
N ASP A 222 -13.63 -15.02 20.89
CA ASP A 222 -12.93 -15.87 21.84
C ASP A 222 -12.02 -16.84 21.08
N ASP A 223 -10.84 -17.07 21.65
CA ASP A 223 -9.71 -17.78 21.04
C ASP A 223 -9.25 -17.32 19.64
N GLY A 224 -9.77 -16.21 19.13
CA GLY A 224 -9.34 -15.62 17.86
C GLY A 224 -7.93 -14.99 17.92
N PRO A 225 -7.37 -14.57 16.77
CA PRO A 225 -6.02 -13.99 16.70
C PRO A 225 -5.83 -12.77 17.62
N VAL A 226 -6.83 -11.87 17.65
CA VAL A 226 -6.81 -10.67 18.50
C VAL A 226 -6.87 -11.04 19.98
N HIS A 227 -7.83 -11.87 20.38
CA HIS A 227 -7.95 -12.29 21.77
C HIS A 227 -6.69 -13.02 22.26
N SER A 228 -6.16 -13.93 21.45
CA SER A 228 -4.91 -14.65 21.74
C SER A 228 -3.71 -13.70 21.86
N LEU A 229 -3.60 -12.67 21.00
CA LEU A 229 -2.55 -11.65 21.12
C LEU A 229 -2.68 -10.91 22.45
N LEU A 230 -3.88 -10.42 22.80
CA LEU A 230 -4.10 -9.67 24.03
C LEU A 230 -3.84 -10.53 25.27
N LYS A 231 -4.24 -11.81 25.27
CA LYS A 231 -4.03 -12.71 26.40
C LYS A 231 -2.55 -12.98 26.69
N SER A 232 -1.69 -12.98 25.66
CA SER A 232 -0.29 -13.41 25.77
C SER A 232 0.74 -12.29 25.65
N HIS A 233 0.42 -11.21 24.95
CA HIS A 233 1.37 -10.13 24.60
C HIS A 233 0.86 -8.72 24.93
N LEU A 234 -0.29 -8.55 25.61
CA LEU A 234 -0.81 -7.22 25.95
C LEU A 234 0.22 -6.35 26.67
N LEU A 235 0.89 -6.89 27.69
CA LEU A 235 1.89 -6.11 28.44
C LEU A 235 3.11 -5.76 27.58
N TYR A 236 3.57 -6.67 26.71
CA TYR A 236 4.69 -6.41 25.82
C TYR A 236 4.33 -5.41 24.72
N TRP A 237 3.06 -5.40 24.29
CA TRP A 237 2.56 -4.39 23.37
C TRP A 237 2.48 -3.02 24.03
N LEU A 238 1.98 -2.92 25.26
CA LEU A 238 1.97 -1.65 26.01
C LEU A 238 3.38 -1.13 26.28
N GLU A 239 4.36 -2.01 26.48
CA GLU A 239 5.77 -1.64 26.64
C GLU A 239 6.38 -1.07 25.34
N ALA A 240 5.92 -1.55 24.18
CA ALA A 240 6.42 -1.14 22.87
C ALA A 240 5.82 0.17 22.32
N LEU A 241 4.76 0.69 22.96
CA LEU A 241 4.10 1.96 22.63
C LEU A 241 4.76 3.14 23.34
#